data_AF-A0AAF0UNH3-F1
#
_entry.id   AF-A0AAF0UNH3-F1
#
_cell.length_a   1.000
_cell.length_b   1.000
_cell.length_c   1.000
_cell.angle_alpha   90.00
_cell.angle_beta   90.00
_cell.angle_gamma   90.00
#
_symmetry.space_group_name_H-M   'P 1'
#
loop_
_entity.id
_entity.type
_entity.pdbx_description
1 polymer ?
#
loop_
_entity_poly.entity_id
_entity_poly.type
_entity_poly.pdbx_seq_one_letter_code
_entity_poly.pdbx_strand_id
1 'polypeptide(L)' 'MEKIAHELLKCGRPFLWVIRKGKDGYKMEDKLSCKDKLEKKGKIVSWYSQVDVLNTLLLVVF' A
#
# COMPACT_ATOMS: atom_id res chain seq x y z
N MET A 1 -8.80 5.83 -0.12
CA MET A 1 -7.77 5.04 -0.82
C MET A 1 -7.30 5.70 -2.10
N GLU A 2 -8.19 6.08 -3.02
CA GLU A 2 -7.77 6.58 -4.34
C GLU A 2 -6.91 7.86 -4.30
N LYS A 3 -7.26 8.83 -3.45
CA LYS A 3 -6.40 10.01 -3.22
C LYS A 3 -5.00 9.64 -2.73
N ILE A 4 -4.89 8.70 -1.78
CA ILE A 4 -3.60 8.22 -1.26
C ILE A 4 -2.80 7.52 -2.37
N ALA A 5 -3.46 6.70 -3.19
CA ALA A 5 -2.85 6.05 -4.34
C ALA A 5 -2.22 7.06 -5.32
N HIS A 6 -2.96 8.11 -5.66
CA HIS A 6 -2.45 9.18 -6.53
C HIS A 6 -1.27 9.93 -5.92
N GLU A 7 -1.33 10.26 -4.63
CA GLU A 7 -0.23 10.96 -3.95
C GLU A 7 1.02 10.08 -3.78
N LEU A 8 0.88 8.77 -3.54
CA LEU A 8 2.01 7.84 -3.56
C LEU A 8 2.69 7.79 -4.93
N LEU A 9 1.90 7.75 -6.01
CA LEU A 9 2.43 7.76 -7.37
C LEU A 9 3.19 9.05 -7.69
N LYS A 10 2.68 10.21 -7.22
CA LYS A 10 3.31 11.53 -7.38
C LYS A 10 4.57 11.68 -6.52
N CYS A 11 4.53 11.20 -5.27
CA CYS A 11 5.67 11.23 -4.35
C CYS A 11 6.88 10.51 -4.95
N GLY A 12 6.64 9.42 -5.69
CA GLY A 12 7.66 8.73 -6.49
C GLY A 12 8.70 7.98 -5.66
N ARG A 13 8.56 7.93 -4.34
CA ARG A 13 9.42 7.17 -3.43
C ARG A 13 8.94 5.72 -3.34
N PRO A 14 9.84 4.75 -3.10
CA PRO A 14 9.45 3.40 -2.73
C PRO A 14 8.58 3.42 -1.47
N PHE A 15 7.54 2.58 -1.44
CA PHE A 15 6.60 2.52 -0.32
C PHE A 15 6.18 1.09 -0.02
N LEU A 16 5.72 0.90 1.21
CA LEU A 16 4.95 -0.26 1.64
C LEU A 16 3.60 0.25 2.14
N TRP A 17 2.51 -0.15 1.46
CA TRP A 17 1.16 0.24 1.84
C TRP A 17 0.42 -0.98 2.38
N VAL A 18 0.02 -0.92 3.65
CA VAL A 18 -0.76 -1.98 4.27
C VAL A 18 -2.25 -1.66 4.10
N ILE A 19 -2.96 -2.43 3.27
CA ILE A 19 -4.40 -2.26 3.07
C ILE A 19 -5.12 -3.50 3.61
N ARG A 20 -5.85 -3.34 4.73
CA ARG A 20 -6.60 -4.47 5.31
C ARG A 20 -7.71 -4.94 4.39
N LYS A 21 -7.94 -6.26 4.38
CA LYS A 21 -9.10 -6.86 3.69
C LYS A 21 -10.40 -6.31 4.28
N GLY A 22 -11.41 -6.20 3.43
CA GLY A 22 -12.77 -5.87 3.87
C GLY A 22 -13.37 -6.97 4.75
N LYS A 23 -14.50 -6.69 5.40
CA LYS A 23 -15.23 -7.65 6.24
C LYS A 23 -15.58 -8.95 5.49
N ASP A 24 -15.81 -8.84 4.18
CA ASP A 24 -16.18 -9.97 3.33
C ASP A 24 -14.95 -10.69 2.73
N GLY A 25 -13.74 -10.39 3.22
CA GLY A 25 -12.49 -11.00 2.76
C GLY A 25 -11.92 -10.43 1.45
N TYR A 26 -12.66 -9.56 0.76
CA TYR A 26 -12.18 -8.89 -0.45
C TYR A 26 -10.97 -8.00 -0.18
N LYS A 27 -9.98 -8.08 -1.06
CA LYS A 27 -8.81 -7.20 -1.04
C LYS A 27 -9.24 -5.82 -1.47
N MET A 28 -9.13 -4.86 -0.56
CA MET A 28 -9.52 -3.48 -0.82
C MET A 28 -8.62 -2.84 -1.90
N GLU A 29 -7.38 -3.33 -2.08
CA GLU A 29 -6.50 -2.86 -3.16
C GLU A 29 -7.02 -3.17 -4.57
N ASP A 30 -7.88 -4.18 -4.75
CA ASP A 30 -8.43 -4.54 -6.07
C ASP A 30 -9.38 -3.44 -6.60
N LYS A 31 -9.84 -2.54 -5.74
CA LYS A 31 -10.66 -1.38 -6.12
C LYS A 31 -9.84 -0.19 -6.59
N LEU A 32 -8.50 -0.24 -6.53
CA LEU A 32 -7.65 0.86 -6.94
C LEU A 32 -7.50 0.89 -8.47
N SER A 33 -8.01 1.95 -9.09
CA SER A 33 -7.89 2.20 -10.54
C SER A 33 -6.45 2.25 -11.06
N CYS A 34 -5.47 2.49 -10.18
CA CYS A 34 -4.05 2.58 -10.52
C CYS A 34 -3.17 1.51 -9.83
N LYS A 35 -3.77 0.38 -9.43
CA LYS A 35 -3.06 -0.72 -8.74
C LYS A 35 -1.78 -1.16 -9.47
N ASP A 36 -1.85 -1.43 -10.77
CA ASP A 36 -0.69 -1.88 -11.56
C ASP A 36 0.47 -0.87 -11.55
N LYS A 37 0.16 0.43 -11.50
CA LYS A 37 1.18 1.49 -11.42
C LYS A 37 1.82 1.55 -10.03
N LEU A 38 1.03 1.30 -8.99
CA LEU A 38 1.50 1.26 -7.61
C LEU A 38 2.42 0.07 -7.37
N GLU A 39 2.06 -1.13 -7.84
CA GLU A 39 2.85 -2.35 -7.67
C GLU A 39 4.22 -2.29 -8.37
N LYS A 40 4.37 -1.42 -9.38
CA LYS A 40 5.67 -1.13 -10.01
C LYS A 40 6.59 -0.24 -9.16
N LYS A 41 6.04 0.53 -8.21
CA LYS A 41 6.80 1.49 -7.39
C LYS A 41 6.92 1.07 -5.91
N GLY A 42 6.08 0.17 -5.44
CA GLY A 42 6.04 -0.25 -4.05
C GLY A 42 5.26 -1.54 -3.87
N LYS A 43 5.13 -1.99 -2.62
CA LYS A 43 4.36 -3.19 -2.28
C LYS A 43 3.07 -2.82 -1.57
N ILE A 44 1.98 -3.47 -1.95
CA ILE A 44 0.70 -3.41 -1.24
C ILE A 44 0.49 -4.77 -0.58
N VAL A 45 0.23 -4.79 0.72
CA VAL A 45 0.07 -6.03 1.49
C VAL A 45 -1.15 -5.96 2.39
N SER A 46 -1.82 -7.11 2.58
CA SER A 46 -3.03 -7.16 3.42
C SER A 46 -2.77 -7.17 4.92
N TRP A 47 -1.53 -7.51 5.30
CA TRP A 47 -1.04 -7.55 6.67
C TRP A 47 0.49 -7.45 6.64
N TYR A 48 1.07 -6.81 7.65
CA TYR A 48 2.51 -6.83 7.88
C TYR A 48 2.77 -6.78 9.38
N SER A 49 3.76 -7.53 9.86
CA SER A 49 4.13 -7.54 11.28
C SER A 49 4.71 -6.19 11.67
N GLN A 50 4.11 -5.51 12.65
CA GLN A 50 4.53 -4.17 13.10
C GLN A 50 5.98 -4.13 13.59
N VAL A 51 6.53 -5.27 14.04
CA VAL A 51 7.92 -5.39 14.49
C VAL A 51 8.90 -5.29 13.32
N ASP A 52 8.54 -5.81 12.14
CA ASP A 52 9.39 -5.77 10.95
C ASP A 52 9.38 -4.38 10.27
N VAL A 53 8.32 -3.59 10.49
CA VAL A 53 8.18 -2.22 9.97
C VAL A 53 9.26 -1.30 10.52
N LEU A 54 9.55 -1.39 11.82
CA LEU A 54 10.43 -0.45 12.53
C LEU A 54 11.92 -0.57 12.14
N ASN A 55 12.31 -1.66 11.47
CA ASN A 55 13.68 -1.89 11.02
C ASN A 55 13.96 -1.45 9.58
N THR A 56 12.98 -0.91 8.84
CA THR A 56 13.15 -0.60 7.42
C THR A 56 12.84 0.87 7.11
N LEU A 57 13.78 1.59 6.49
CA LEU A 57 13.70 3.02 6.12
C LEU A 57 12.73 3.30 4.93
N LEU A 58 11.54 2.69 4.94
CA LEU A 58 10.50 2.83 3.91
C LEU A 58 9.38 3.76 4.40
N LEU A 59 8.76 4.48 3.47
CA LEU A 59 7.53 5.21 3.77
C LEU A 59 6.40 4.18 3.98
N VAL A 60 5.95 4.06 5.22
CA VAL A 60 4.89 3.11 5.61
C VAL A 60 3.59 3.89 5.73
N VAL A 61 2.61 3.54 4.90
CA VAL A 61 1.27 4.12 4.94
C VAL A 61 0.31 3.05 5.47
N PHE A 62 -0.46 3.39 6.52
CA PHE A 62 -1.51 2.57 7.11
C PHE A 62 -2.90 3.05 6.66
#